data_AF-A0A8H6A145-F1
#
_entry.id   AF-A0A8H6A145-F1
#
_cell.length_a   1.000
_cell.length_b   1.000
_cell.length_c   1.000
_cell.angle_alpha   90.00
_cell.angle_beta   90.00
_cell.angle_gamma   90.00
#
_symmetry.space_group_name_H-M   'P 1'
#
loop_
_entity.id
_entity.type
_entity.pdbx_description
1 polymer ?
#
loop_
_entity_poly.entity_id
_entity_poly.type
_entity_poly.pdbx_seq_one_letter_code
_entity_poly.pdbx_strand_id
1 'polypeptide(L)'
;LYLRLSANLIYHQELVWMLVSSALVDKTQNPPLVLLGLGLFQLYAYVAFLVWPTNEAFMMATYYLCSAYGAISPLIGAWLNSSCGGDKQLRALATSLMISVGYAVGTVTQQFMFPTSQAPRFKETNGYAFGVAWVAITIVWLCVALPIIERYFKRK
;
A
#
# COMPACT_ATOMS: atom_id res chain seq x y z
N LEU A 1 20.29 2.73 -19.38
CA LEU A 1 19.95 1.31 -19.57
C LEU A 1 19.64 0.62 -18.23
N TYR A 2 20.57 0.66 -17.25
CA TYR A 2 20.39 0.08 -15.91
C TYR A 2 19.13 0.55 -15.15
N LEU A 3 18.84 1.86 -15.14
CA LEU A 3 17.64 2.42 -14.51
C LEU A 3 16.31 1.94 -15.14
N ARG A 4 16.30 1.60 -16.44
CA ARG A 4 15.12 1.02 -17.11
C ARG A 4 14.96 -0.46 -16.81
N LEU A 5 16.07 -1.19 -16.71
CA LEU A 5 16.07 -2.60 -16.29
C LEU A 5 15.58 -2.76 -14.85
N SER A 6 16.04 -1.92 -13.93
CA SER A 6 15.57 -1.92 -12.53
C SER A 6 14.09 -1.54 -12.41
N ALA A 7 13.61 -0.58 -13.21
CA ALA A 7 12.18 -0.24 -13.23
C ALA A 7 11.32 -1.41 -13.73
N ASN A 8 11.75 -2.10 -14.80
CA ASN A 8 11.06 -3.29 -15.28
C ASN A 8 11.02 -4.40 -14.23
N LEU A 9 12.12 -4.65 -13.52
CA LEU A 9 12.18 -5.65 -12.45
C LEU A 9 11.16 -5.37 -11.32
N ILE A 10 10.96 -4.10 -10.97
CA ILE A 10 9.98 -3.71 -9.94
C ILE A 10 8.56 -4.07 -10.39
N TYR A 11 8.16 -3.77 -11.63
CA TYR A 11 6.82 -4.12 -12.12
C TYR A 11 6.57 -5.64 -12.11
N HIS A 12 7.59 -6.44 -12.43
CA HIS A 12 7.45 -7.91 -12.35
C HIS A 12 7.26 -8.37 -10.91
N GLN A 13 7.96 -7.76 -9.94
CA GLN A 13 7.80 -8.08 -8.52
C GLN A 13 6.44 -7.63 -7.98
N GLU A 14 5.93 -6.47 -8.41
CA GLU A 14 4.58 -6.01 -8.05
C GLU A 14 3.53 -7.04 -8.48
N LEU A 15 3.64 -7.57 -9.70
CA LEU A 15 2.75 -8.64 -10.18
C LEU A 15 2.86 -9.91 -9.33
N VAL A 16 4.06 -10.31 -8.94
CA VAL A 16 4.27 -11.46 -8.05
C VAL A 16 3.59 -11.22 -6.70
N TRP A 17 3.78 -10.03 -6.10
CA TRP A 17 3.13 -9.67 -4.84
C TRP A 17 1.60 -9.64 -4.95
N MET A 18 1.06 -9.13 -6.07
CA MET A 18 -0.38 -9.16 -6.34
C MET A 18 -0.89 -10.60 -6.34
N LEU A 19 -0.29 -11.49 -7.15
CA LEU A 19 -0.73 -12.89 -7.26
C LEU A 19 -0.61 -13.65 -5.94
N VAL A 20 0.51 -13.48 -5.23
CA VAL A 20 0.74 -14.15 -3.94
C VAL A 20 -0.26 -13.66 -2.89
N SER A 21 -0.45 -12.35 -2.77
CA SER A 21 -1.39 -11.78 -1.80
C SER A 21 -2.83 -12.18 -2.09
N SER A 22 -3.25 -12.18 -3.36
CA SER A 22 -4.58 -12.68 -3.77
C SER A 22 -4.76 -14.15 -3.43
N ALA A 23 -3.80 -15.03 -3.76
CA ALA A 23 -3.87 -16.44 -3.44
C ALA A 23 -3.90 -16.70 -1.91
N LEU A 24 -3.20 -15.88 -1.12
CA LEU A 24 -3.26 -15.93 0.33
C LEU A 24 -4.63 -15.50 0.86
N VAL A 25 -5.24 -14.46 0.29
CA VAL A 25 -6.61 -14.06 0.66
C VAL A 25 -7.61 -15.16 0.30
N ASP A 26 -7.47 -15.80 -0.86
CA ASP A 26 -8.34 -16.91 -1.26
C ASP A 26 -8.26 -18.08 -0.27
N LYS A 27 -7.07 -18.40 0.25
CA LYS A 27 -6.89 -19.46 1.25
C LYS A 27 -7.37 -19.07 2.64
N THR A 28 -7.09 -17.84 3.07
CA THR A 28 -7.39 -17.38 4.43
C THR A 28 -8.81 -16.87 4.60
N GLN A 29 -9.48 -16.50 3.49
CA GLN A 29 -10.78 -15.81 3.46
C GLN A 29 -10.84 -14.57 4.37
N ASN A 30 -9.67 -14.00 4.70
CA ASN A 30 -9.50 -12.91 5.65
C ASN A 30 -8.62 -11.80 5.05
N PRO A 31 -9.19 -10.97 4.15
CA PRO A 31 -8.45 -9.88 3.51
C PRO A 31 -7.71 -8.93 4.47
N PRO A 32 -8.26 -8.55 5.66
CA PRO A 32 -7.55 -7.68 6.59
C PRO A 32 -6.23 -8.25 7.10
N LEU A 33 -6.14 -9.58 7.25
CA LEU A 33 -4.93 -10.24 7.76
C LEU A 33 -3.78 -10.18 6.74
N VAL A 34 -4.09 -10.38 5.46
CA VAL A 34 -3.09 -10.30 4.39
C VAL A 34 -2.66 -8.86 4.15
N LEU A 35 -3.60 -7.91 4.21
CA LEU A 35 -3.30 -6.47 4.17
C LEU A 35 -2.42 -6.04 5.34
N LEU A 36 -2.61 -6.60 6.53
CA LEU A 36 -1.72 -6.37 7.69
C LEU A 36 -0.29 -6.81 7.37
N GLY A 37 -0.13 -8.02 6.82
CA GLY A 37 1.19 -8.53 6.43
C GLY A 37 1.89 -7.62 5.42
N LEU A 38 1.20 -7.23 4.35
CA LEU A 38 1.73 -6.30 3.34
C LEU A 38 2.06 -4.93 3.95
N GLY A 39 1.21 -4.42 4.83
CA GLY A 39 1.44 -3.16 5.54
C GLY A 39 2.67 -3.22 6.44
N LEU A 40 2.92 -4.33 7.15
CA LEU A 40 4.12 -4.51 7.97
C LEU A 40 5.40 -4.55 7.13
N PHE A 41 5.39 -5.22 5.97
CA PHE A 41 6.51 -5.16 5.03
C PHE A 41 6.76 -3.73 4.56
N GLN A 42 5.69 -3.00 4.24
CA GLN A 42 5.81 -1.61 3.83
C GLN A 42 6.36 -0.71 4.94
N LEU A 43 5.92 -0.90 6.19
CA LEU A 43 6.39 -0.17 7.35
C LEU A 43 7.89 -0.43 7.58
N TYR A 44 8.31 -1.69 7.50
CA TYR A 44 9.72 -2.05 7.57
C TYR A 44 10.54 -1.35 6.48
N ALA A 45 10.06 -1.32 5.24
CA ALA A 45 10.74 -0.67 4.13
C ALA A 45 10.94 0.84 4.38
N TYR A 46 9.88 1.54 4.84
CA TYR A 46 9.97 2.96 5.16
C TYR A 46 10.88 3.26 6.35
N VAL A 47 10.90 2.41 7.38
CA VAL A 47 11.84 2.53 8.51
C VAL A 47 13.29 2.33 8.05
N ALA A 48 13.53 1.35 7.18
CA ALA A 48 14.85 1.11 6.60
C ALA A 48 15.33 2.32 5.76
N PHE A 49 14.43 2.96 4.99
CA PHE A 49 14.75 4.19 4.28
C PHE A 49 14.97 5.39 5.21
N LEU A 50 14.26 5.46 6.34
CA LEU A 50 14.46 6.52 7.34
C LEU A 50 15.86 6.45 7.97
N VAL A 51 16.35 5.25 8.28
CA VAL A 51 17.70 5.03 8.85
C VAL A 51 18.79 5.31 7.81
N TRP A 52 18.48 5.14 6.52
CA TRP A 52 19.39 5.37 5.39
C TRP A 52 20.76 4.67 5.54
N PRO A 53 20.79 3.32 5.44
CA PRO A 53 22.04 2.57 5.53
C PRO A 53 22.98 2.87 4.35
N THR A 54 24.28 2.78 4.59
CA THR A 54 25.31 3.01 3.57
C THR A 54 25.53 1.81 2.64
N ASN A 55 24.98 0.64 2.97
CA ASN A 55 25.11 -0.57 2.16
C ASN A 55 24.11 -0.55 0.98
N GLU A 56 24.64 -0.43 -0.23
CA GLU A 56 23.85 -0.38 -1.47
C GLU A 56 23.01 -1.66 -1.70
N ALA A 57 23.55 -2.84 -1.37
CA ALA A 57 22.84 -4.10 -1.56
C ALA A 57 21.61 -4.19 -0.64
N PHE A 58 21.75 -3.70 0.60
CA PHE A 58 20.63 -3.64 1.53
C PHE A 58 19.57 -2.65 1.05
N MET A 59 19.98 -1.45 0.62
CA MET A 59 19.07 -0.43 0.11
C MET A 59 18.29 -0.93 -1.12
N MET A 60 18.95 -1.63 -2.04
CA MET A 60 18.31 -2.27 -3.20
C MET A 60 17.32 -3.37 -2.78
N ALA A 61 17.66 -4.20 -1.79
CA ALA A 61 16.74 -5.20 -1.26
C ALA A 61 15.50 -4.55 -0.62
N THR A 62 15.67 -3.46 0.13
CA THR A 62 14.56 -2.67 0.69
C THR A 62 13.68 -2.06 -0.41
N TYR A 63 14.28 -1.56 -1.49
CA TYR A 63 13.53 -1.08 -2.66
C TYR A 63 12.67 -2.15 -3.31
N TYR A 64 13.21 -3.36 -3.48
CA TYR A 64 12.42 -4.48 -4.00
C TYR A 64 11.34 -4.94 -3.01
N LEU A 65 11.59 -4.87 -1.71
CA LEU A 65 10.58 -5.18 -0.69
C LEU A 65 9.43 -4.15 -0.69
N CYS A 66 9.74 -2.87 -0.95
CA CYS A 66 8.76 -1.80 -1.10
C CYS A 66 7.81 -1.99 -2.30
N SER A 67 8.14 -2.86 -3.27
CA SER A 67 7.24 -3.20 -4.38
C SER A 67 5.95 -3.91 -3.91
N ALA A 68 5.94 -4.46 -2.69
CA ALA A 68 4.74 -5.03 -2.07
C ALA A 68 3.59 -4.01 -1.96
N TYR A 69 3.88 -2.71 -1.93
CA TYR A 69 2.87 -1.64 -1.95
C TYR A 69 1.93 -1.75 -3.16
N GLY A 70 2.45 -2.16 -4.33
CA GLY A 70 1.66 -2.29 -5.55
C GLY A 70 0.48 -3.26 -5.41
N ALA A 71 0.60 -4.25 -4.52
CA ALA A 71 -0.46 -5.23 -4.28
C ALA A 71 -1.59 -4.73 -3.37
N ILE A 72 -1.37 -3.69 -2.56
CA ILE A 72 -2.35 -3.22 -1.57
C ILE A 72 -3.61 -2.68 -2.25
N SER A 73 -3.47 -1.77 -3.21
CA SER A 73 -4.59 -1.15 -3.93
C SER A 73 -5.53 -2.14 -4.63
N PRO A 74 -5.04 -3.08 -5.47
CA PRO A 74 -5.92 -4.06 -6.10
C PRO A 74 -6.56 -5.01 -5.08
N LEU A 75 -5.88 -5.33 -3.97
CA LEU A 75 -6.43 -6.20 -2.92
C LEU A 75 -7.57 -5.51 -2.15
N ILE A 76 -7.42 -4.22 -1.83
CA ILE A 76 -8.51 -3.42 -1.24
C ILE A 76 -9.68 -3.33 -2.22
N GLY A 77 -9.41 -3.09 -3.51
CA GLY A 77 -10.45 -3.06 -4.54
C GLY A 77 -11.21 -4.38 -4.67
N ALA A 78 -10.49 -5.52 -4.63
CA ALA A 78 -11.10 -6.85 -4.63
C ALA A 78 -11.97 -7.07 -3.38
N TRP A 79 -11.49 -6.68 -2.21
CA TRP A 79 -12.25 -6.78 -0.97
C TRP A 79 -13.50 -5.89 -1.00
N LEU A 80 -13.38 -4.63 -1.44
CA LEU A 80 -14.51 -3.71 -1.61
C LEU A 80 -15.58 -4.30 -2.52
N ASN A 81 -15.18 -4.86 -3.67
CA ASN A 81 -16.09 -5.49 -4.61
C ASN A 81 -16.83 -6.69 -4.00
N SER A 82 -16.15 -7.50 -3.18
CA SER A 82 -16.77 -8.61 -2.46
C SER A 82 -17.78 -8.14 -1.40
N SER A 83 -17.51 -7.01 -0.75
CA SER A 83 -18.37 -6.41 0.28
C SER A 83 -19.66 -5.81 -0.27
N CYS A 84 -19.71 -5.43 -1.54
CA CYS A 84 -20.92 -4.88 -2.17
C CYS A 84 -22.01 -5.91 -2.49
N GLY A 85 -21.79 -7.21 -2.24
CA GLY A 85 -22.84 -8.24 -2.35
C GLY A 85 -23.48 -8.41 -3.74
N GLY A 86 -22.84 -7.90 -4.79
CA GLY A 86 -23.35 -7.94 -6.17
C GLY A 86 -24.16 -6.71 -6.61
N ASP A 87 -24.42 -5.74 -5.72
CA ASP A 87 -25.06 -4.48 -6.10
C ASP A 87 -24.13 -3.66 -7.01
N LYS A 88 -24.56 -3.49 -8.27
CA LYS A 88 -23.78 -2.78 -9.29
C LYS A 88 -23.69 -1.28 -9.02
N GLN A 89 -24.74 -0.66 -8.48
CA GLN A 89 -24.76 0.78 -8.21
C GLN A 89 -23.91 1.11 -7.00
N LEU A 90 -24.06 0.36 -5.91
CA LEU A 90 -23.24 0.53 -4.70
C LEU A 90 -21.76 0.29 -5.01
N ARG A 91 -21.44 -0.75 -5.78
CA ARG A 91 -20.06 -1.06 -6.16
C ARG A 91 -19.44 0.04 -7.01
N ALA A 92 -20.19 0.58 -7.98
CA ALA A 92 -19.71 1.68 -8.83
C ALA A 92 -19.43 2.93 -8.00
N LEU A 93 -20.34 3.30 -7.09
CA LEU A 93 -20.18 4.45 -6.19
C LEU A 93 -19.01 4.26 -5.22
N ALA A 94 -18.93 3.11 -4.57
CA ALA A 94 -17.89 2.85 -3.58
C ALA A 94 -16.49 2.81 -4.23
N THR A 95 -16.38 2.20 -5.41
CA THR A 95 -15.11 2.14 -6.16
C THR A 95 -14.67 3.52 -6.64
N SER A 96 -15.60 4.33 -7.15
CA SER A 96 -15.27 5.69 -7.60
C SER A 96 -14.84 6.58 -6.42
N LEU A 97 -15.47 6.46 -5.26
CA LEU A 97 -15.04 7.16 -4.04
C LEU A 97 -13.66 6.69 -3.57
N MET A 98 -13.41 5.39 -3.52
CA MET A 98 -12.11 4.82 -3.14
C MET A 98 -10.99 5.38 -4.02
N ILE A 99 -11.19 5.38 -5.34
CA ILE A 99 -10.23 5.90 -6.31
C ILE A 99 -10.04 7.41 -6.14
N SER A 100 -11.14 8.17 -6.00
CA SER A 100 -11.09 9.63 -5.89
C SER A 100 -10.32 10.08 -4.64
N VAL A 101 -10.60 9.47 -3.48
CA VAL A 101 -9.87 9.75 -2.25
C VAL A 101 -8.41 9.33 -2.37
N GLY A 102 -8.14 8.16 -2.96
CA GLY A 102 -6.79 7.66 -3.18
C GLY A 102 -5.93 8.62 -4.02
N TYR A 103 -6.47 9.14 -5.13
CA TYR A 103 -5.78 10.13 -5.94
C TYR A 103 -5.65 11.49 -5.25
N ALA A 104 -6.69 11.96 -4.56
CA ALA A 104 -6.64 13.24 -3.86
C ALA A 104 -5.54 13.28 -2.81
N VAL A 105 -5.40 12.21 -2.01
CA VAL A 105 -4.33 12.12 -1.02
C VAL A 105 -2.98 11.83 -1.68
N GLY A 106 -2.93 10.87 -2.60
CA GLY A 106 -1.70 10.42 -3.25
C GLY A 106 -0.97 11.55 -3.98
N THR A 107 -1.71 12.38 -4.72
CA THR A 107 -1.14 13.53 -5.45
C THR A 107 -0.54 14.57 -4.51
N VAL A 108 -1.25 14.95 -3.46
CA VAL A 108 -0.76 15.91 -2.45
C VAL A 108 0.48 15.37 -1.75
N THR A 109 0.46 14.11 -1.31
CA THR A 109 1.62 13.48 -0.65
C THR A 109 2.83 13.43 -1.59
N GLN A 110 2.65 13.07 -2.86
CA GLN A 110 3.74 13.03 -3.83
C GLN A 110 4.33 14.41 -4.09
N GLN A 111 3.51 15.45 -4.19
CA GLN A 111 3.97 16.80 -4.48
C GLN A 111 4.68 17.46 -3.29
N PHE A 112 4.13 17.34 -2.09
CA PHE A 112 4.61 18.06 -0.92
C PHE A 112 5.57 17.27 -0.04
N MET A 113 5.34 15.96 0.14
CA MET A 113 6.17 15.14 1.04
C MET A 113 7.36 14.51 0.32
N PHE A 114 7.19 14.17 -0.96
CA PHE A 114 8.23 13.56 -1.80
C PHE A 114 8.57 14.38 -3.05
N PRO A 115 8.95 15.67 -2.92
CA PRO A 115 9.28 16.50 -4.08
C PRO A 115 10.51 15.97 -4.82
N THR A 116 10.43 15.88 -6.15
CA THR A 116 11.52 15.36 -7.00
C THR A 116 12.83 16.14 -6.86
N SER A 117 12.76 17.41 -6.45
CA SER A 117 13.92 18.28 -6.20
C SER A 117 14.75 17.86 -4.97
N GLN A 118 14.16 17.15 -4.01
CA GLN A 118 14.82 16.72 -2.78
C GLN A 118 15.06 15.20 -2.72
N ALA A 119 14.79 14.51 -3.81
CA ALA A 119 15.16 13.12 -3.96
C ALA A 119 16.70 12.97 -3.84
N PRO A 120 17.21 11.86 -3.28
CA PRO A 120 16.49 10.69 -2.83
C PRO A 120 16.27 10.66 -1.30
N ARG A 121 16.75 11.67 -0.57
CA ARG A 121 16.82 11.65 0.90
C ARG A 121 15.68 12.38 1.61
N PHE A 122 14.97 13.28 0.91
CA PHE A 122 13.79 14.00 1.41
C PHE A 122 13.96 14.58 2.84
N LYS A 123 15.16 15.11 3.13
CA LYS A 123 15.57 15.55 4.47
C LYS A 123 14.82 16.79 4.94
N GLU A 124 14.48 17.71 4.05
CA GLU A 124 13.80 18.96 4.44
C GLU A 124 12.31 18.73 4.71
N THR A 125 11.67 17.84 3.95
CA THR A 125 10.24 17.52 4.11
C THR A 125 9.97 16.41 5.13
N ASN A 126 11.00 15.77 5.69
CA ASN A 126 10.87 14.57 6.54
C ASN A 126 9.97 13.49 5.90
N GLY A 127 10.05 13.33 4.57
CA GLY A 127 9.12 12.51 3.80
C GLY A 127 9.07 11.05 4.26
N TYR A 128 10.20 10.48 4.67
CA TYR A 128 10.24 9.12 5.21
C TYR A 128 9.54 8.96 6.57
N ALA A 129 9.62 9.97 7.46
CA ALA A 129 8.90 9.95 8.73
C ALA A 129 7.39 10.07 8.51
N PHE A 130 6.97 10.94 7.57
CA PHE A 130 5.58 11.00 7.12
C PHE A 130 5.12 9.65 6.54
N GLY A 131 5.94 9.00 5.71
CA GLY A 131 5.65 7.70 5.13
C GLY A 131 5.42 6.60 6.18
N VAL A 132 6.25 6.54 7.22
CA VAL A 132 6.05 5.60 8.35
C VAL A 132 4.73 5.88 9.07
N ALA A 133 4.45 7.14 9.40
CA ALA A 133 3.19 7.52 10.07
C ALA A 133 1.97 7.19 9.20
N TRP A 134 2.04 7.48 7.90
CA TRP A 134 0.99 7.22 6.93
C TRP A 134 0.67 5.72 6.80
N VAL A 135 1.70 4.89 6.70
CA VAL A 135 1.54 3.44 6.65
C VAL A 135 0.97 2.90 7.95
N ALA A 136 1.44 3.39 9.11
CA ALA A 136 0.89 2.99 10.41
C ALA A 136 -0.61 3.32 10.52
N ILE A 137 -1.02 4.53 10.12
CA ILE A 137 -2.44 4.93 10.09
C ILE A 137 -3.22 4.02 9.13
N THR A 138 -2.67 3.71 7.96
CA THR A 138 -3.32 2.85 6.97
C THR A 138 -3.51 1.42 7.51
N ILE A 139 -2.52 0.86 8.20
CA ILE A 139 -2.62 -0.45 8.85
C ILE A 139 -3.74 -0.43 9.89
N VAL A 140 -3.79 0.58 10.76
CA VAL A 140 -4.84 0.70 11.78
C VAL A 140 -6.21 0.83 11.12
N TRP A 141 -6.34 1.64 10.07
CA TRP A 141 -7.59 1.81 9.36
C TRP A 141 -8.09 0.50 8.72
N LEU A 142 -7.22 -0.20 7.99
CA LEU A 142 -7.58 -1.42 7.27
C LEU A 142 -7.80 -2.62 8.19
N CYS A 143 -7.03 -2.75 9.27
CA CYS A 143 -7.01 -3.94 10.10
C CYS A 143 -7.90 -3.83 11.35
N VAL A 144 -8.19 -2.60 11.80
CA VAL A 144 -8.96 -2.35 13.02
C VAL A 144 -10.27 -1.66 12.70
N ALA A 145 -10.22 -0.47 12.08
CA ALA A 145 -11.42 0.33 11.86
C ALA A 145 -12.41 -0.35 10.92
N LEU A 146 -11.98 -0.80 9.74
CA LEU A 146 -12.86 -1.43 8.76
C LEU A 146 -13.51 -2.73 9.26
N PRO A 147 -12.79 -3.69 9.89
CA PRO A 147 -13.42 -4.89 10.43
C PRO A 147 -14.40 -4.60 11.58
N ILE A 148 -14.15 -3.59 12.41
CA ILE A 148 -15.08 -3.16 13.46
C ILE A 148 -16.35 -2.59 12.83
N ILE A 149 -16.21 -1.73 11.83
CA ILE A 149 -17.34 -1.14 11.10
C ILE A 149 -18.15 -2.25 10.42
N GLU A 150 -17.50 -3.19 9.73
CA GLU A 150 -18.17 -4.31 9.07
C GLU A 150 -18.97 -5.16 10.07
N ARG A 151 -18.38 -5.47 11.24
CA ARG A 151 -19.08 -6.19 12.31
C ARG A 151 -20.24 -5.41 12.91
N TYR A 152 -20.13 -4.09 13.01
CA TYR A 152 -21.20 -3.24 13.52
C TYR A 152 -22.39 -3.19 12.55
N PHE A 153 -22.13 -3.06 11.24
CA PHE A 153 -23.19 -3.04 10.23
C PHE A 153 -23.81 -4.41 9.99
N LYS A 154 -23.05 -5.51 10.07
CA LYS A 154 -23.62 -6.88 9.97
C LYS A 154 -24.52 -7.27 11.15
N ARG A 155 -24.47 -6.55 12.27
CA ARG A 155 -25.30 -6.79 13.46
C ARG A 155 -26.65 -6.05 13.44
N LYS A 156 -26.82 -5.08 12.54
CA LYS A 156 -28.10 -4.39 12.31
C LYS A 156 -28.83 -5.04 11.15
#